data_AF-A0A3D2H2M3-F1
#
_entry.id   AF-A0A3D2H2M3-F1
#
_cell.length_a   1.000
_cell.length_b   1.000
_cell.length_c   1.000
_cell.angle_alpha   90.00
_cell.angle_beta   90.00
_cell.angle_gamma   90.00
#
_symmetry.space_group_name_H-M   'P 1'
#
loop_
_entity.id
_entity.type
_entity.pdbx_description
1 polymer ?
#
loop_
_entity_poly.entity_id
_entity_poly.type
_entity_poly.pdbx_seq_one_letter_code
_entity_poly.pdbx_strand_id
1 'polypeptide(L)'
;MTIREEIDAQFPIRKTTAQKRAFEKWVMAKMREMGYRPYVDGMNRKDKLRHRNIVAGDPQNAELLISAHYDTAATIGVPDLRIPRNFPVYILAQGAVLLGMLLISLLIGTAVGLATKSGDWLILTFFFAYLALMLLMMFGAANKHNVNDNTSGIAALLETMQRLSPEAREKTAFILFDHQETGSRGAKSYGAQHVEVQTMKLLVDLNCVGDGDTFVISAPKMAQDKPEYAAVRESLEENAMASGVSTQFFGRAGVQGAGDYRRFVCGVGVSAYHHSAGVGLITGRIHTSRDTVCRQENLDYLAKSLADAAQKMNDL
;
A
#
# COMPACT_ATOMS: atom_id res chain seq x y z
N MET A 1 10.07 16.48 15.47
CA MET A 1 9.11 15.39 15.21
C MET A 1 9.25 15.06 13.73
N THR A 2 9.49 13.80 13.38
CA THR A 2 9.55 13.39 11.96
C THR A 2 8.14 13.41 11.35
N ILE A 3 8.03 13.41 10.01
CA ILE A 3 6.70 13.39 9.34
C ILE A 3 5.90 12.17 9.79
N ARG A 4 6.54 11.00 9.91
CA ARG A 4 5.94 9.79 10.45
C ARG A 4 5.35 10.02 11.85
N GLU A 5 6.14 10.58 12.76
CA GLU A 5 5.69 10.85 14.14
C GLU A 5 4.49 11.81 14.20
N GLU A 6 4.44 12.82 13.33
CA GLU A 6 3.28 13.71 13.22
C GLU A 6 2.02 12.95 12.79
N ILE A 7 2.14 12.05 11.79
CA ILE A 7 1.03 11.23 11.29
C ILE A 7 0.55 10.26 12.38
N ASP A 8 1.46 9.57 13.06
CA ASP A 8 1.13 8.60 14.10
C ASP A 8 0.44 9.28 15.30
N ALA A 9 0.87 10.48 15.67
CA ALA A 9 0.29 11.22 16.79
C ALA A 9 -1.09 11.80 16.48
N GLN A 10 -1.29 12.36 15.28
CA GLN A 10 -2.50 13.13 14.95
C GLN A 10 -3.53 12.31 14.16
N PHE A 11 -3.07 11.36 13.35
CA PHE A 11 -3.90 10.58 12.43
C PHE A 11 -3.61 9.07 12.50
N PRO A 12 -3.58 8.45 13.70
CA PRO A 12 -3.25 7.02 13.85
C PRO A 12 -4.24 6.08 13.15
N ILE A 13 -5.43 6.58 12.77
CA ILE A 13 -6.45 5.81 12.08
C ILE A 13 -7.09 6.68 10.99
N ARG A 14 -7.17 6.15 9.77
CA ARG A 14 -7.73 6.81 8.58
C ARG A 14 -8.76 5.91 7.90
N LYS A 15 -9.70 5.36 8.68
CA LYS A 15 -10.72 4.41 8.18
C LYS A 15 -12.06 5.07 7.86
N THR A 16 -12.63 5.79 8.83
CA THR A 16 -13.93 6.46 8.66
C THR A 16 -13.80 7.70 7.77
N THR A 17 -14.92 8.16 7.20
CA THR A 17 -14.91 9.38 6.38
C THR A 17 -14.38 10.59 7.15
N ALA A 18 -14.81 10.78 8.41
CA ALA A 18 -14.37 11.92 9.22
C ALA A 18 -12.85 11.90 9.49
N GLN A 19 -12.31 10.73 9.85
CA GLN A 19 -10.86 10.54 10.04
C GLN A 19 -10.08 10.83 8.76
N LYS A 20 -10.53 10.29 7.63
CA LYS A 20 -9.91 10.55 6.32
C LYS A 20 -9.96 12.03 5.96
N ARG A 21 -11.04 12.75 6.27
CA ARG A 21 -11.14 14.19 5.98
C ARG A 21 -10.21 15.04 6.83
N ALA A 22 -10.04 14.68 8.10
CA ALA A 22 -9.07 15.34 8.96
C ALA A 22 -7.65 15.16 8.40
N PHE A 23 -7.29 13.93 8.01
CA PHE A 23 -6.00 13.63 7.39
C PHE A 23 -5.82 14.35 6.04
N GLU A 24 -6.80 14.27 5.13
CA GLU A 24 -6.79 14.96 3.83
C GLU A 24 -6.51 16.46 4.00
N LYS A 25 -7.18 17.12 4.95
CA LYS A 25 -6.98 18.54 5.23
C LYS A 25 -5.54 18.84 5.67
N TRP A 26 -5.01 18.03 6.58
CA TRP A 26 -3.66 18.19 7.11
C TRP A 26 -2.60 17.91 6.04
N VAL A 27 -2.68 16.78 5.33
CA VAL A 27 -1.64 16.40 4.36
C VAL A 27 -1.61 17.37 3.19
N MET A 28 -2.76 17.87 2.73
CA MET A 28 -2.79 18.92 1.71
C MET A 28 -2.19 20.24 2.21
N ALA A 29 -2.36 20.59 3.49
CA ALA A 29 -1.70 21.77 4.06
C ALA A 29 -0.18 21.57 4.11
N LYS A 30 0.27 20.41 4.58
CA LYS A 30 1.70 20.02 4.62
C LYS A 30 2.35 20.05 3.23
N MET A 31 1.67 19.51 2.22
CA MET A 31 2.12 19.58 0.82
C MET A 31 2.21 21.02 0.31
N ARG A 32 1.28 21.91 0.69
CA ARG A 32 1.34 23.34 0.33
C ARG A 32 2.51 24.06 1.01
N GLU A 33 2.81 23.73 2.27
CA GLU A 33 3.99 24.26 2.97
C GLU A 33 5.29 23.86 2.26
N MET A 34 5.33 22.67 1.64
CA MET A 34 6.45 22.22 0.80
C MET A 34 6.47 22.88 -0.59
N GLY A 35 5.51 23.74 -0.92
CA GLY A 35 5.42 24.45 -2.20
C GLY A 35 4.67 23.70 -3.30
N TYR A 36 3.89 22.67 -2.96
CA TYR A 36 3.06 21.94 -3.93
C TYR A 36 1.63 22.50 -3.98
N ARG A 37 0.91 22.19 -5.06
CA ARG A 37 -0.51 22.56 -5.23
C ARG A 37 -1.39 21.30 -5.26
N PRO A 38 -1.66 20.69 -4.08
CA PRO A 38 -2.46 19.47 -4.03
C PRO A 38 -3.94 19.75 -4.28
N TYR A 39 -4.60 18.81 -4.94
CA TYR A 39 -6.04 18.78 -5.17
C TYR A 39 -6.60 17.39 -4.90
N VAL A 40 -7.94 17.30 -4.84
CA VAL A 40 -8.62 16.01 -4.67
C VAL A 40 -9.22 15.56 -5.98
N ASP A 41 -8.83 14.36 -6.39
CA ASP A 41 -9.41 13.61 -7.49
C ASP A 41 -10.43 12.56 -6.99
N GLY A 42 -11.44 12.22 -7.80
CA GLY A 42 -12.48 11.23 -7.43
C GLY A 42 -13.82 11.81 -6.96
N MET A 43 -14.12 13.07 -7.26
CA MET A 43 -15.42 13.72 -6.95
C MET A 43 -16.48 13.53 -8.05
N ASN A 44 -16.30 12.60 -8.99
CA ASN A 44 -17.23 12.44 -10.09
C ASN A 44 -18.60 11.93 -9.60
N ARG A 45 -19.68 12.62 -9.95
CA ARG A 45 -21.06 12.29 -9.52
C ARG A 45 -21.52 10.90 -9.98
N LYS A 46 -20.89 10.34 -11.02
CA LYS A 46 -21.20 9.01 -11.55
C LYS A 46 -20.55 7.86 -10.76
N ASP A 47 -19.57 8.14 -9.91
CA ASP A 47 -18.96 7.13 -9.06
C ASP A 47 -19.90 6.77 -7.93
N LYS A 48 -20.57 5.62 -8.06
CA LYS A 48 -21.44 5.03 -7.01
C LYS A 48 -20.69 4.80 -5.69
N LEU A 49 -19.36 4.79 -5.76
CA LEU A 49 -18.43 4.46 -4.69
C LEU A 49 -17.44 5.61 -4.51
N ARG A 50 -17.85 6.62 -3.72
CA ARG A 50 -17.04 7.80 -3.39
C ARG A 50 -15.65 7.38 -2.87
N HIS A 51 -14.60 7.92 -3.48
CA HIS A 51 -13.20 7.80 -3.09
C HIS A 51 -12.56 9.18 -3.31
N ARG A 52 -11.44 9.46 -2.64
CA ARG A 52 -10.77 10.77 -2.75
C ARG A 52 -9.28 10.61 -2.79
N ASN A 53 -8.74 10.53 -4.00
CA ASN A 53 -7.31 10.52 -4.18
C ASN A 53 -6.79 11.94 -3.97
N ILE A 54 -5.64 12.10 -3.32
CA ILE A 54 -4.97 13.40 -3.20
C ILE A 54 -3.85 13.41 -4.22
N VAL A 55 -3.85 14.39 -5.12
CA VAL A 55 -2.89 14.50 -6.20
C VAL A 55 -2.11 15.79 -6.04
N ALA A 56 -0.79 15.76 -6.21
CA ALA A 56 0.07 16.94 -6.25
C ALA A 56 1.06 16.86 -7.43
N GLY A 57 1.24 17.97 -8.14
CA GLY A 57 1.97 18.02 -9.41
C GLY A 57 1.06 17.78 -10.62
N ASP A 58 1.64 17.46 -11.76
CA ASP A 58 0.94 17.21 -13.02
C ASP A 58 1.17 15.76 -13.49
N PRO A 59 0.28 14.82 -13.15
CA PRO A 59 0.43 13.42 -13.55
C PRO A 59 0.44 13.19 -15.08
N GLN A 60 -0.16 14.07 -15.88
CA GLN A 60 -0.15 13.94 -17.34
C GLN A 60 1.23 14.27 -17.91
N ASN A 61 1.92 15.26 -17.35
CA ASN A 61 3.23 15.70 -17.86
C ASN A 61 4.42 15.13 -17.08
N ALA A 62 4.21 14.60 -15.87
CA ALA A 62 5.27 13.98 -15.08
C ALA A 62 5.92 12.78 -15.79
N GLU A 63 7.22 12.61 -15.55
CA GLU A 63 8.02 11.46 -15.97
C GLU A 63 7.93 10.36 -14.91
N LEU A 64 7.89 10.74 -13.64
CA LEU A 64 7.77 9.85 -12.49
C LEU A 64 6.52 10.17 -11.66
N LEU A 65 5.70 9.15 -11.41
CA LEU A 65 4.62 9.21 -10.42
C LEU A 65 5.04 8.44 -9.18
N ILE A 66 4.87 9.04 -8.01
CA ILE A 66 5.09 8.38 -6.71
C ILE A 66 3.76 8.31 -5.98
N SER A 67 3.43 7.15 -5.45
CA SER A 67 2.15 6.92 -4.79
C SER A 67 2.25 6.11 -3.51
N ALA A 68 1.22 6.24 -2.68
CA ALA A 68 0.97 5.43 -1.51
C ALA A 68 -0.54 5.46 -1.23
N HIS A 69 -1.09 4.48 -0.52
CA HIS A 69 -2.46 4.60 -0.01
C HIS A 69 -2.48 5.20 1.40
N TYR A 70 -3.56 5.92 1.72
CA TYR A 70 -3.69 6.59 3.00
C TYR A 70 -4.78 6.03 3.92
N ASP A 71 -5.67 5.17 3.42
CA ASP A 71 -6.67 4.52 4.26
C ASP A 71 -6.07 3.45 5.17
N THR A 72 -6.79 3.12 6.27
CA THR A 72 -6.33 2.15 7.27
C THR A 72 -7.11 0.84 7.16
N ALA A 73 -6.38 -0.29 7.14
CA ALA A 73 -6.91 -1.64 7.10
C ALA A 73 -7.91 -1.97 8.22
N ALA A 74 -8.72 -3.01 7.99
CA ALA A 74 -9.38 -3.71 9.09
C ALA A 74 -8.37 -4.54 9.88
N THR A 75 -8.54 -4.63 11.19
CA THR A 75 -7.85 -5.66 11.98
C THR A 75 -8.46 -7.01 11.64
N ILE A 76 -7.63 -7.95 11.17
CA ILE A 76 -8.06 -9.31 10.83
C ILE A 76 -7.90 -10.25 12.04
N GLY A 77 -7.14 -9.83 13.07
CA GLY A 77 -6.93 -10.60 14.31
C GLY A 77 -5.98 -11.78 14.17
N VAL A 78 -5.63 -12.15 12.94
CA VAL A 78 -4.55 -13.07 12.58
C VAL A 78 -3.51 -12.34 11.72
N PRO A 79 -2.22 -12.74 11.77
CA PRO A 79 -1.18 -12.19 10.92
C PRO A 79 -1.51 -12.30 9.43
N ASP A 80 -1.57 -11.17 8.71
CA ASP A 80 -1.57 -11.19 7.24
C ASP A 80 -0.14 -11.40 6.75
N LEU A 81 0.21 -12.67 6.49
CA LEU A 81 1.54 -13.06 6.04
C LEU A 81 1.69 -12.76 4.55
N ARG A 82 2.42 -11.68 4.23
CA ARG A 82 2.85 -11.37 2.86
C ARG A 82 4.20 -12.01 2.60
N ILE A 83 4.18 -13.02 1.74
CA ILE A 83 5.34 -13.83 1.34
C ILE A 83 5.52 -13.67 -0.17
N PRO A 84 6.29 -12.66 -0.64
CA PRO A 84 6.26 -12.23 -2.03
C PRO A 84 6.77 -13.27 -3.02
N ARG A 85 7.69 -14.17 -2.62
CA ARG A 85 8.41 -15.04 -3.56
C ARG A 85 8.17 -16.54 -3.38
N ASN A 86 7.55 -16.95 -2.29
CA ASN A 86 7.30 -18.36 -1.99
C ASN A 86 5.81 -18.68 -2.14
N PHE A 87 5.38 -18.88 -3.39
CA PHE A 87 3.98 -19.11 -3.77
C PHE A 87 3.32 -20.27 -3.00
N PRO A 88 3.95 -21.46 -2.85
CA PRO A 88 3.35 -22.55 -2.08
C PRO A 88 3.08 -22.16 -0.63
N VAL A 89 4.05 -21.57 0.06
CA VAL A 89 3.87 -21.15 1.47
C VAL A 89 2.85 -20.04 1.59
N TYR A 90 2.83 -19.08 0.64
CA TYR A 90 1.80 -18.04 0.59
C TYR A 90 0.39 -18.64 0.49
N ILE A 91 0.16 -19.58 -0.43
CA ILE A 91 -1.15 -20.23 -0.58
C ILE A 91 -1.51 -21.05 0.67
N LEU A 92 -0.55 -21.74 1.28
CA LEU A 92 -0.78 -22.48 2.53
C LEU A 92 -1.17 -21.54 3.68
N ALA A 93 -0.49 -20.39 3.82
CA ALA A 93 -0.80 -19.40 4.84
C ALA A 93 -2.21 -18.82 4.66
N GLN A 94 -2.55 -18.40 3.44
CA GLN A 94 -3.88 -17.86 3.13
C GLN A 94 -4.97 -18.93 3.25
N GLY A 95 -4.68 -20.17 2.83
CA GLY A 95 -5.56 -21.32 2.99
C GLY A 95 -5.82 -21.68 4.45
N ALA A 96 -4.82 -21.54 5.32
CA ALA A 96 -4.97 -21.78 6.76
C ALA A 96 -5.93 -20.76 7.41
N VAL A 97 -5.90 -19.49 7.00
CA VAL A 97 -6.84 -18.47 7.48
C VAL A 97 -8.27 -18.82 7.06
N LEU A 98 -8.49 -19.12 5.78
CA LEU A 98 -9.81 -19.50 5.26
C LEU A 98 -10.34 -20.79 5.91
N LEU A 99 -9.48 -21.79 6.09
CA LEU A 99 -9.83 -23.03 6.79
C LEU A 99 -10.18 -22.76 8.25
N GLY A 100 -9.43 -21.90 8.95
CA GLY A 100 -9.75 -21.49 10.31
C GLY A 100 -11.14 -20.87 10.41
N MET A 101 -11.48 -19.96 9.49
CA MET A 101 -12.81 -19.34 9.43
C MET A 101 -13.91 -20.38 9.15
N LEU A 102 -13.64 -21.33 8.26
CA LEU A 102 -14.56 -22.43 7.93
C LEU A 102 -14.84 -23.29 9.18
N LEU A 103 -13.79 -23.67 9.91
CA LEU A 103 -13.89 -24.47 11.13
C LEU A 103 -14.64 -23.73 12.25
N ILE A 104 -14.35 -22.44 12.47
CA ILE A 104 -15.09 -21.61 13.44
C ILE A 104 -16.57 -21.56 13.07
N SER A 105 -16.88 -21.33 11.79
CA SER A 105 -18.26 -21.26 11.32
C SER A 105 -18.97 -22.60 11.47
N LEU A 106 -18.27 -23.71 11.22
CA LEU A 106 -18.80 -25.06 11.41
C LEU A 106 -19.09 -25.34 12.88
N LEU A 107 -18.20 -24.96 13.80
CA LEU A 107 -18.42 -25.10 15.24
C LEU A 107 -19.66 -24.32 15.70
N ILE A 108 -19.83 -23.07 15.24
CA ILE A 108 -21.02 -22.26 15.53
C ILE A 108 -22.27 -22.94 14.98
N GLY A 109 -22.23 -23.36 13.71
CA GLY A 109 -23.34 -24.06 13.06
C GLY A 109 -23.75 -25.32 13.79
N THR A 110 -22.79 -26.19 14.12
CA THR A 110 -23.05 -27.44 14.85
C THR A 110 -23.62 -27.15 16.25
N ALA A 111 -23.09 -26.18 16.98
CA ALA A 111 -23.61 -25.81 18.30
C ALA A 111 -25.09 -25.38 18.23
N VAL A 112 -25.46 -24.53 17.26
CA VAL A 112 -26.85 -24.10 17.06
C VAL A 112 -27.73 -25.27 16.59
N GLY A 113 -27.24 -26.09 15.66
CA GLY A 113 -27.97 -27.24 15.15
C GLY A 113 -28.30 -28.26 16.24
N LEU A 114 -27.36 -28.52 17.15
CA LEU A 114 -27.57 -29.40 18.30
C LEU A 114 -28.55 -28.80 19.31
N ALA A 115 -28.41 -27.51 19.63
CA ALA A 115 -29.29 -26.82 20.57
C ALA A 115 -30.75 -26.76 20.07
N THR A 116 -30.94 -26.59 18.76
CA THR A 116 -32.26 -26.50 18.12
C THR A 116 -32.78 -27.84 17.61
N LYS A 117 -31.96 -28.89 17.62
CA LYS A 117 -32.23 -30.21 17.02
C LYS A 117 -32.64 -30.11 15.53
N SER A 118 -32.02 -29.22 14.77
CA SER A 118 -32.37 -28.94 13.37
C SER A 118 -31.14 -28.82 12.47
N GLY A 119 -31.14 -29.58 11.37
CA GLY A 119 -30.10 -29.48 10.33
C GLY A 119 -30.17 -28.17 9.54
N ASP A 120 -31.36 -27.60 9.36
CA ASP A 120 -31.53 -26.34 8.63
C ASP A 120 -30.89 -25.17 9.39
N TRP A 121 -31.10 -25.11 10.72
CA TRP A 121 -30.48 -24.10 11.56
C TRP A 121 -28.96 -24.22 11.59
N LEU A 122 -28.41 -25.43 11.52
CA LEU A 122 -26.96 -25.64 11.35
C LEU A 122 -26.47 -25.00 10.06
N ILE A 123 -27.08 -25.35 8.93
CA ILE A 123 -26.64 -24.88 7.60
C ILE A 123 -26.74 -23.36 7.51
N LEU A 124 -27.86 -22.79 7.95
CA LEU A 124 -28.07 -21.34 7.92
C LEU A 124 -27.05 -20.60 8.79
N THR A 125 -26.88 -21.02 10.04
CA THR A 125 -25.94 -20.33 10.94
C THR A 125 -24.49 -20.52 10.55
N PHE A 126 -24.11 -21.69 10.05
CA PHE A 126 -22.80 -21.91 9.41
C PHE A 126 -22.56 -20.91 8.28
N PHE A 127 -23.50 -20.82 7.34
CA PHE A 127 -23.35 -19.95 6.16
C PHE A 127 -23.23 -18.48 6.56
N PHE A 128 -24.11 -18.00 7.43
CA PHE A 128 -24.08 -16.60 7.87
C PHE A 128 -22.88 -16.28 8.77
N ALA A 129 -22.43 -17.22 9.61
CA ALA A 129 -21.20 -17.05 10.39
C ALA A 129 -19.98 -16.93 9.47
N TYR A 130 -19.87 -17.78 8.45
CA TYR A 130 -18.76 -17.73 7.50
C TYR A 130 -18.77 -16.43 6.70
N LEU A 131 -19.95 -16.01 6.20
CA LEU A 131 -20.12 -14.73 5.52
C LEU A 131 -19.76 -13.55 6.43
N ALA A 132 -20.18 -13.58 7.70
CA ALA A 132 -19.85 -12.54 8.67
C ALA A 132 -18.34 -12.44 8.91
N LEU A 133 -17.64 -13.56 9.08
CA LEU A 133 -16.17 -13.57 9.22
C LEU A 133 -15.48 -13.00 7.98
N MET A 134 -15.94 -13.35 6.78
CA MET A 134 -15.42 -12.78 5.53
C MET A 134 -15.63 -11.26 5.45
N LEU A 135 -16.82 -10.78 5.83
CA LEU A 135 -17.13 -9.35 5.86
C LEU A 135 -16.31 -8.60 6.92
N LEU A 136 -16.02 -9.24 8.06
CA LEU A 136 -15.16 -8.65 9.10
C LEU A 136 -13.72 -8.43 8.63
N MET A 137 -13.20 -9.26 7.73
CA MET A 137 -11.86 -9.02 7.15
C MET A 137 -11.79 -7.72 6.34
N MET A 138 -12.90 -7.26 5.76
CA MET A 138 -12.95 -6.02 4.97
C MET A 138 -13.45 -4.82 5.79
N PHE A 139 -14.50 -5.02 6.57
CA PHE A 139 -15.27 -3.97 7.23
C PHE A 139 -15.17 -3.99 8.76
N GLY A 140 -14.31 -4.84 9.32
CA GLY A 140 -14.07 -4.94 10.76
C GLY A 140 -13.48 -3.66 11.37
N ALA A 141 -13.21 -3.70 12.67
CA ALA A 141 -12.59 -2.58 13.38
C ALA A 141 -11.30 -2.12 12.69
N ALA A 142 -10.99 -0.82 12.75
CA ALA A 142 -9.75 -0.30 12.20
C ALA A 142 -8.54 -0.87 12.94
N ASN A 143 -7.48 -1.19 12.21
CA ASN A 143 -6.20 -1.46 12.83
C ASN A 143 -5.64 -0.16 13.42
N LYS A 144 -5.54 -0.11 14.75
CA LYS A 144 -5.03 1.07 15.48
C LYS A 144 -3.52 1.23 15.36
N HIS A 145 -2.84 0.18 14.90
CA HIS A 145 -1.41 0.11 14.71
C HIS A 145 -1.18 -0.17 13.24
N ASN A 146 -0.83 0.87 12.47
CA ASN A 146 -0.77 0.79 11.02
C ASN A 146 0.45 1.56 10.49
N VAL A 147 1.52 1.52 11.29
CA VAL A 147 2.72 2.34 11.09
C VAL A 147 3.44 1.89 9.82
N ASN A 148 3.53 0.57 9.58
CA ASN A 148 4.02 0.05 8.32
C ASN A 148 2.93 0.11 7.23
N ASP A 149 1.68 -0.28 7.51
CA ASP A 149 0.57 -0.33 6.54
C ASP A 149 -0.51 0.76 6.76
N ASN A 150 -0.43 1.94 6.15
CA ASN A 150 0.63 2.40 5.26
C ASN A 150 1.14 3.79 5.64
N THR A 151 1.23 4.12 6.94
CA THR A 151 1.87 5.37 7.37
C THR A 151 3.30 5.49 6.83
N SER A 152 4.03 4.38 6.73
CA SER A 152 5.38 4.33 6.15
C SER A 152 5.42 4.82 4.71
N GLY A 153 4.50 4.37 3.84
CA GLY A 153 4.43 4.81 2.45
C GLY A 153 4.08 6.29 2.31
N ILE A 154 3.15 6.78 3.13
CA ILE A 154 2.81 8.21 3.19
C ILE A 154 4.02 9.04 3.62
N ALA A 155 4.71 8.61 4.67
CA ALA A 155 5.86 9.33 5.22
C ALA A 155 7.00 9.37 4.21
N ALA A 156 7.38 8.24 3.62
CA ALA A 156 8.38 8.17 2.55
C ALA A 156 8.02 9.09 1.37
N LEU A 157 6.75 9.10 0.95
CA LEU A 157 6.29 9.98 -0.13
C LEU A 157 6.47 11.47 0.21
N LEU A 158 6.02 11.91 1.39
CA LEU A 158 6.14 13.30 1.83
C LEU A 158 7.60 13.70 2.04
N GLU A 159 8.42 12.75 2.48
CA GLU A 159 9.86 12.92 2.63
C GLU A 159 10.60 13.02 1.30
N THR A 160 10.16 12.33 0.26
CA THR A 160 10.65 12.54 -1.11
C THR A 160 10.29 13.96 -1.57
N MET A 161 9.05 14.41 -1.34
CA MET A 161 8.61 15.76 -1.71
C MET A 161 9.49 16.86 -1.11
N GLN A 162 10.00 16.67 0.11
CA GLN A 162 10.92 17.62 0.75
C GLN A 162 12.33 17.63 0.14
N ARG A 163 12.77 16.51 -0.44
CA ARG A 163 14.12 16.33 -0.98
C ARG A 163 14.24 16.71 -2.46
N LEU A 164 13.14 16.86 -3.18
CA LEU A 164 13.16 17.23 -4.59
C LEU A 164 13.62 18.68 -4.82
N SER A 165 14.55 18.84 -5.76
CA SER A 165 14.88 20.13 -6.37
C SER A 165 13.66 20.71 -7.10
N PRO A 166 13.59 22.04 -7.30
CA PRO A 166 12.52 22.67 -8.08
C PRO A 166 12.35 22.04 -9.47
N GLU A 167 13.44 21.71 -10.15
CA GLU A 167 13.44 21.11 -11.49
C GLU A 167 12.86 19.69 -11.46
N ALA A 168 13.37 18.82 -10.57
CA ALA A 168 12.87 17.46 -10.43
C ALA A 168 11.40 17.41 -9.97
N ARG A 169 10.96 18.43 -9.21
CA ARG A 169 9.58 18.60 -8.77
C ARG A 169 8.61 18.82 -9.93
N GLU A 170 8.99 19.59 -10.96
CA GLU A 170 8.12 19.83 -12.12
C GLU A 170 7.85 18.56 -12.93
N LYS A 171 8.83 17.64 -12.95
CA LYS A 171 8.74 16.35 -13.63
C LYS A 171 8.17 15.21 -12.78
N THR A 172 7.86 15.46 -11.50
CA THR A 172 7.37 14.43 -10.58
C THR A 172 5.97 14.75 -10.10
N ALA A 173 5.06 13.77 -10.16
CA ALA A 173 3.73 13.88 -9.59
C ALA A 173 3.53 12.86 -8.46
N PHE A 174 2.64 13.20 -7.54
CA PHE A 174 2.38 12.45 -6.32
C PHE A 174 0.91 12.11 -6.20
N ILE A 175 0.60 10.89 -5.80
CA ILE A 175 -0.78 10.44 -5.59
C ILE A 175 -0.92 9.66 -4.29
N LEU A 176 -1.76 10.16 -3.37
CA LEU A 176 -2.24 9.38 -2.23
C LEU A 176 -3.58 8.74 -2.59
N PHE A 177 -3.61 7.43 -2.78
CA PHE A 177 -4.82 6.69 -3.12
C PHE A 177 -5.71 6.44 -1.91
N ASP A 178 -7.02 6.51 -2.13
CA ASP A 178 -8.03 6.14 -1.13
C ASP A 178 -8.53 4.72 -1.35
N HIS A 179 -8.99 4.08 -0.27
CA HIS A 179 -9.70 2.80 -0.31
C HIS A 179 -8.91 1.65 -0.96
N GLN A 180 -7.61 1.57 -0.67
CA GLN A 180 -6.78 0.43 -1.08
C GLN A 180 -7.26 -0.85 -0.39
N GLU A 181 -7.57 -0.75 0.90
CA GLU A 181 -7.94 -1.87 1.80
C GLU A 181 -9.29 -2.50 1.45
N THR A 182 -10.07 -1.80 0.61
CA THR A 182 -11.36 -2.27 0.08
C THR A 182 -11.29 -2.54 -1.42
N GLY A 183 -10.12 -2.97 -1.89
CA GLY A 183 -9.90 -3.50 -3.25
C GLY A 183 -9.30 -2.50 -4.25
N SER A 184 -8.43 -1.58 -3.82
CA SER A 184 -7.80 -0.57 -4.68
C SER A 184 -8.80 0.31 -5.40
N ARG A 185 -9.84 0.76 -4.70
CA ARG A 185 -10.95 1.50 -5.34
C ARG A 185 -10.49 2.86 -5.87
N GLY A 186 -9.67 3.59 -5.10
CA GLY A 186 -9.11 4.87 -5.51
C GLY A 186 -8.26 4.76 -6.76
N ALA A 187 -7.29 3.84 -6.75
CA ALA A 187 -6.42 3.58 -7.90
C ALA A 187 -7.19 3.07 -9.14
N LYS A 188 -8.15 2.16 -8.95
CA LYS A 188 -8.98 1.64 -10.05
C LYS A 188 -9.79 2.76 -10.71
N SER A 189 -10.40 3.63 -9.91
CA SER A 189 -11.19 4.74 -10.43
C SER A 189 -10.32 5.80 -11.08
N TYR A 190 -9.19 6.17 -10.45
CA TYR A 190 -8.21 7.09 -11.02
C TYR A 190 -7.76 6.62 -12.39
N GLY A 191 -7.35 5.34 -12.50
CA GLY A 191 -6.88 4.79 -13.77
C GLY A 191 -7.95 4.77 -14.86
N ALA A 192 -9.23 4.60 -14.49
CA ALA A 192 -10.34 4.67 -15.45
C ALA A 192 -10.64 6.10 -15.92
N GLN A 193 -10.34 7.12 -15.10
CA GLN A 193 -10.56 8.53 -15.43
C GLN A 193 -9.35 9.15 -16.14
N HIS A 194 -8.15 8.63 -15.88
CA HIS A 194 -6.87 9.11 -16.42
C HIS A 194 -6.17 7.99 -17.20
N VAL A 195 -6.81 7.53 -18.28
CA VAL A 195 -6.35 6.37 -19.07
C VAL A 195 -4.91 6.52 -19.54
N GLU A 196 -4.51 7.69 -20.04
CA GLU A 196 -3.13 7.93 -20.48
C GLU A 196 -2.13 7.78 -19.33
N VAL A 197 -2.45 8.31 -18.14
CA VAL A 197 -1.62 8.13 -16.95
C VAL A 197 -1.54 6.66 -16.56
N GLN A 198 -2.67 5.95 -16.63
CA GLN A 198 -2.77 4.54 -16.30
C GLN A 198 -1.96 3.61 -17.22
N THR A 199 -1.89 3.95 -18.51
CA THR A 199 -1.24 3.12 -19.53
C THR A 199 0.22 3.50 -19.78
N MET A 200 0.55 4.79 -19.76
CA MET A 200 1.82 5.29 -20.29
C MET A 200 2.83 5.69 -19.21
N LYS A 201 2.38 6.10 -18.03
CA LYS A 201 3.27 6.73 -17.04
C LYS A 201 3.88 5.73 -16.07
N LEU A 202 5.15 5.94 -15.71
CA LEU A 202 5.82 5.13 -14.69
C LEU A 202 5.29 5.56 -13.32
N LEU A 203 4.69 4.62 -12.60
CA LEU A 203 4.19 4.84 -11.25
C LEU A 203 4.92 3.94 -10.26
N VAL A 204 5.51 4.52 -9.21
CA VAL A 204 6.15 3.83 -8.10
C VAL A 204 5.23 3.92 -6.88
N ASP A 205 4.72 2.79 -6.41
CA ASP A 205 3.79 2.67 -5.27
C ASP A 205 4.54 2.16 -4.04
N LEU A 206 4.49 2.95 -2.97
CA LEU A 206 5.13 2.69 -1.69
C LEU A 206 4.11 2.06 -0.74
N ASN A 207 4.27 0.77 -0.45
CA ASN A 207 3.38 0.01 0.41
C ASN A 207 4.19 -0.85 1.38
N CYS A 208 3.99 -0.65 2.69
CA CYS A 208 4.70 -1.41 3.74
C CYS A 208 6.23 -1.30 3.63
N VAL A 209 6.75 -0.07 3.59
CA VAL A 209 8.17 0.22 3.35
C VAL A 209 8.99 0.41 4.62
N GLY A 210 8.36 0.44 5.79
CA GLY A 210 8.98 0.76 7.07
C GLY A 210 9.58 -0.42 7.84
N ASP A 211 9.12 -1.65 7.61
CA ASP A 211 9.50 -2.83 8.41
C ASP A 211 10.15 -3.93 7.56
N GLY A 212 11.49 -4.00 7.58
CA GLY A 212 12.28 -4.99 6.83
C GLY A 212 13.58 -4.39 6.31
N ASP A 213 14.59 -5.24 6.11
CA ASP A 213 15.94 -4.90 5.62
C ASP A 213 16.17 -5.19 4.14
N THR A 214 15.18 -5.79 3.49
CA THR A 214 15.21 -6.15 2.07
C THR A 214 14.04 -5.51 1.34
N PHE A 215 14.34 -4.55 0.46
CA PHE A 215 13.36 -3.94 -0.45
C PHE A 215 13.12 -4.83 -1.66
N VAL A 216 11.86 -5.11 -1.94
CA VAL A 216 11.42 -5.84 -3.13
C VAL A 216 10.78 -4.85 -4.08
N ILE A 217 11.35 -4.76 -5.28
CA ILE A 217 10.88 -3.90 -6.36
C ILE A 217 10.18 -4.78 -7.40
N SER A 218 8.86 -4.65 -7.52
CA SER A 218 8.00 -5.47 -8.37
C SER A 218 7.55 -4.68 -9.61
N ALA A 219 8.17 -4.95 -10.76
CA ALA A 219 7.91 -4.21 -11.99
C ALA A 219 7.47 -5.14 -13.14
N PRO A 220 6.44 -4.80 -13.93
CA PRO A 220 6.14 -5.51 -15.17
C PRO A 220 7.17 -5.16 -16.25
N LYS A 221 7.27 -5.98 -17.29
CA LYS A 221 8.22 -5.76 -18.39
C LYS A 221 8.06 -4.37 -19.03
N MET A 222 6.82 -3.92 -19.24
CA MET A 222 6.53 -2.58 -19.78
C MET A 222 7.08 -1.43 -18.94
N ALA A 223 7.13 -1.57 -17.61
CA ALA A 223 7.79 -0.58 -16.75
C ALA A 223 9.31 -0.70 -16.87
N GLN A 224 9.84 -1.93 -16.92
CA GLN A 224 11.29 -2.17 -17.01
C GLN A 224 11.93 -1.63 -18.30
N ASP A 225 11.16 -1.55 -19.38
CA ASP A 225 11.62 -1.05 -20.68
C ASP A 225 11.65 0.49 -20.76
N LYS A 226 11.25 1.19 -19.70
CA LYS A 226 11.24 2.65 -19.62
C LYS A 226 12.58 3.20 -19.11
N PRO A 227 13.12 4.27 -19.70
CA PRO A 227 14.33 4.92 -19.18
C PRO A 227 14.13 5.47 -17.76
N GLU A 228 12.92 5.94 -17.41
CA GLU A 228 12.58 6.41 -16.08
C GLU A 228 12.73 5.29 -15.03
N TYR A 229 12.42 4.04 -15.40
CA TYR A 229 12.60 2.91 -14.48
C TYR A 229 14.08 2.59 -14.27
N ALA A 230 14.92 2.75 -15.30
CA ALA A 230 16.36 2.57 -15.16
C ALA A 230 16.94 3.58 -14.14
N ALA A 231 16.53 4.85 -14.20
CA ALA A 231 16.93 5.87 -13.23
C ALA A 231 16.48 5.54 -11.80
N VAL A 232 15.24 5.06 -11.62
CA VAL A 232 14.74 4.59 -10.32
C VAL A 232 15.54 3.40 -9.80
N ARG A 233 15.78 2.41 -10.66
CA ARG A 233 16.55 1.20 -10.31
C ARG A 233 17.97 1.55 -9.87
N GLU A 234 18.68 2.33 -10.68
CA GLU A 234 20.07 2.71 -10.41
C GLU A 234 20.17 3.49 -9.09
N SER A 235 19.27 4.44 -8.86
CA SER A 235 19.26 5.23 -7.62
C SER A 235 18.89 4.41 -6.38
N LEU A 236 18.09 3.35 -6.54
CA LEU A 236 17.83 2.39 -5.46
C LEU A 236 19.05 1.52 -5.18
N GLU A 237 19.77 1.06 -6.22
CA GLU A 237 20.97 0.23 -6.09
C GLU A 237 22.14 1.02 -5.45
N GLU A 238 22.41 2.24 -5.91
CA GLU A 238 23.48 3.10 -5.40
C GLU A 238 23.33 3.43 -3.91
N ASN A 239 22.11 3.76 -3.48
CA ASN A 239 21.85 4.18 -2.10
C ASN A 239 21.65 2.99 -1.14
N ALA A 240 21.48 1.76 -1.63
CA ALA A 240 21.17 0.60 -0.79
C ALA A 240 22.32 0.28 0.18
N MET A 241 23.56 0.22 -0.33
CA MET A 241 24.74 -0.10 0.46
C MET A 241 24.99 0.95 1.56
N ALA A 242 24.90 2.23 1.20
CA ALA A 242 25.09 3.33 2.16
C ALA A 242 24.02 3.33 3.26
N SER A 243 22.82 2.82 2.96
CA SER A 243 21.69 2.77 3.89
C SER A 243 21.61 1.45 4.67
N GLY A 244 22.53 0.50 4.45
CA GLY A 244 22.53 -0.79 5.14
C GLY A 244 21.33 -1.67 4.81
N VAL A 245 20.73 -1.49 3.63
CA VAL A 245 19.59 -2.27 3.14
C VAL A 245 19.98 -3.05 1.90
N SER A 246 19.23 -4.11 1.59
CA SER A 246 19.34 -4.81 0.32
C SER A 246 18.14 -4.51 -0.58
N THR A 247 18.36 -4.50 -1.89
CA THR A 247 17.29 -4.23 -2.87
C THR A 247 17.29 -5.34 -3.90
N GLN A 248 16.12 -5.95 -4.12
CA GLN A 248 15.93 -7.06 -5.04
C GLN A 248 14.83 -6.71 -6.05
N PHE A 249 15.15 -6.87 -7.34
CA PHE A 249 14.28 -6.52 -8.45
C PHE A 249 13.65 -7.77 -9.05
N PHE A 250 12.32 -7.77 -9.18
CA PHE A 250 11.58 -8.90 -9.73
C PHE A 250 10.55 -8.47 -10.77
N GLY A 251 10.33 -9.34 -11.75
CA GLY A 251 9.16 -9.26 -12.61
C GLY A 251 7.86 -9.37 -11.79
N ARG A 252 6.85 -8.55 -12.11
CA ARG A 252 5.55 -8.52 -11.40
C ARG A 252 4.92 -9.90 -11.21
N ALA A 253 5.02 -10.79 -12.20
CA ALA A 253 4.46 -12.14 -12.14
C ALA A 253 5.10 -13.03 -11.07
N GLY A 254 6.33 -12.72 -10.66
CA GLY A 254 7.02 -13.45 -9.60
C GLY A 254 6.69 -12.95 -8.19
N VAL A 255 5.97 -11.84 -8.03
CA VAL A 255 5.71 -11.25 -6.72
C VAL A 255 4.25 -11.44 -6.33
N GLN A 256 4.01 -12.01 -5.15
CA GLN A 256 2.69 -12.18 -4.55
C GLN A 256 2.22 -10.91 -3.84
N GLY A 257 0.90 -10.77 -3.70
CA GLY A 257 0.26 -9.65 -3.01
C GLY A 257 -0.40 -8.65 -3.97
N ALA A 258 -1.45 -8.00 -3.48
CA ALA A 258 -2.13 -6.92 -4.18
C ALA A 258 -1.46 -5.56 -3.86
N GLY A 259 -1.76 -4.55 -4.66
CA GLY A 259 -1.25 -3.19 -4.47
C GLY A 259 -1.83 -2.27 -5.53
N ASP A 260 -1.85 -0.97 -5.28
CA ASP A 260 -2.45 0.00 -6.19
C ASP A 260 -1.69 0.07 -7.51
N TYR A 261 -0.36 -0.13 -7.48
CA TYR A 261 0.47 -0.22 -8.69
C TYR A 261 0.00 -1.25 -9.72
N ARG A 262 -0.69 -2.32 -9.29
CA ARG A 262 -1.21 -3.34 -10.22
C ARG A 262 -2.34 -2.82 -11.09
N ARG A 263 -2.93 -1.66 -10.75
CA ARG A 263 -3.93 -0.97 -11.58
C ARG A 263 -3.30 -0.18 -12.73
N PHE A 264 -1.97 -0.03 -12.75
CA PHE A 264 -1.23 0.72 -13.76
C PHE A 264 -0.39 -0.23 -14.63
N VAL A 265 -0.37 0.02 -15.93
CA VAL A 265 0.36 -0.80 -16.91
C VAL A 265 1.86 -0.75 -16.62
N CYS A 266 2.39 0.44 -16.33
CA CYS A 266 3.78 0.67 -15.95
C CYS A 266 3.94 0.89 -14.42
N GLY A 267 3.08 0.26 -13.60
CA GLY A 267 3.17 0.38 -12.13
C GLY A 267 4.25 -0.51 -11.52
N VAL A 268 5.02 0.04 -10.60
CA VAL A 268 6.11 -0.58 -9.84
C VAL A 268 5.71 -0.60 -8.37
N GLY A 269 5.71 -1.77 -7.75
CA GLY A 269 5.46 -1.90 -6.31
C GLY A 269 6.78 -1.92 -5.53
N VAL A 270 6.82 -1.20 -4.42
CA VAL A 270 7.96 -1.14 -3.50
C VAL A 270 7.50 -1.49 -2.09
N SER A 271 8.10 -2.52 -1.50
CA SER A 271 7.78 -2.99 -0.15
C SER A 271 9.03 -3.52 0.55
N ALA A 272 9.10 -3.37 1.88
CA ALA A 272 10.18 -3.90 2.70
C ALA A 272 9.78 -5.24 3.34
N TYR A 273 10.75 -6.16 3.43
CA TYR A 273 10.57 -7.50 3.96
C TYR A 273 11.74 -7.89 4.86
N HIS A 274 11.49 -8.81 5.78
CA HIS A 274 12.51 -9.54 6.53
C HIS A 274 12.85 -10.85 5.84
N HIS A 275 14.05 -11.36 6.07
CA HIS A 275 14.39 -12.73 5.69
C HIS A 275 14.04 -13.72 6.80
N SER A 276 13.31 -14.78 6.47
CA SER A 276 12.99 -15.89 7.37
C SER A 276 13.50 -17.21 6.80
N ALA A 277 14.22 -17.98 7.63
CA ALA A 277 14.69 -19.31 7.27
C ALA A 277 13.51 -20.21 6.83
N GLY A 278 13.68 -20.96 5.73
CA GLY A 278 12.67 -21.87 5.17
C GLY A 278 11.48 -21.20 4.46
N VAL A 279 11.27 -19.88 4.64
CA VAL A 279 10.17 -19.13 3.99
C VAL A 279 10.71 -18.17 2.92
N GLY A 280 11.87 -17.58 3.14
CA GLY A 280 12.43 -16.50 2.34
C GLY A 280 11.94 -15.14 2.85
N LEU A 281 11.64 -14.23 1.92
CA LEU A 281 11.15 -12.88 2.26
C LEU A 281 9.74 -12.94 2.85
N ILE A 282 9.50 -12.22 3.95
CA ILE A 282 8.20 -12.18 4.63
C ILE A 282 7.99 -10.86 5.39
N THR A 283 6.74 -10.40 5.41
CA THR A 283 6.23 -9.49 6.44
C THR A 283 4.93 -10.07 7.00
N GLY A 284 4.75 -9.96 8.32
CA GLY A 284 3.63 -10.62 9.01
C GLY A 284 3.07 -9.85 10.19
N ARG A 285 3.48 -8.59 10.38
CA ARG A 285 2.95 -7.74 11.45
C ARG A 285 1.72 -6.95 11.01
N ILE A 286 1.60 -6.67 9.71
CA ILE A 286 0.51 -5.92 9.11
C ILE A 286 -0.85 -6.53 9.42
N HIS A 287 -1.88 -5.67 9.47
CA HIS A 287 -3.26 -6.02 9.86
C HIS A 287 -3.42 -6.59 11.28
N THR A 288 -2.37 -6.53 12.11
CA THR A 288 -2.39 -6.90 13.54
C THR A 288 -1.98 -5.72 14.41
N SER A 289 -2.16 -5.87 15.73
CA SER A 289 -1.68 -4.89 16.72
C SER A 289 -0.15 -4.76 16.78
N ARG A 290 0.60 -5.62 16.06
CA ARG A 290 2.07 -5.60 16.02
C ARG A 290 2.62 -4.69 14.92
N ASP A 291 1.78 -4.16 14.05
CA ASP A 291 2.17 -3.21 12.99
C ASP A 291 2.50 -1.82 13.58
N THR A 292 3.65 -1.79 14.26
CA THR A 292 4.14 -0.68 15.09
C THR A 292 5.57 -0.28 14.71
N VAL A 293 6.16 -0.96 13.74
CA VAL A 293 7.56 -0.77 13.34
C VAL A 293 7.58 0.00 12.02
N CYS A 294 8.34 1.09 12.02
CA CYS A 294 8.75 1.79 10.82
C CYS A 294 10.10 2.42 11.11
N ARG A 295 11.14 1.94 10.43
CA ARG A 295 12.52 2.42 10.53
C ARG A 295 12.65 3.72 9.75
N GLN A 296 13.13 4.78 10.39
CA GLN A 296 13.31 6.08 9.72
C GLN A 296 14.34 5.96 8.60
N GLU A 297 15.35 5.11 8.78
CA GLU A 297 16.39 4.79 7.82
C GLU A 297 15.82 4.23 6.51
N ASN A 298 14.73 3.46 6.59
CA ASN A 298 14.02 2.96 5.41
C ASN A 298 13.34 4.09 4.64
N LEU A 299 12.76 5.07 5.35
CA LEU A 299 12.11 6.22 4.73
C LEU A 299 13.14 7.14 4.10
N ASP A 300 14.25 7.40 4.80
CA ASP A 300 15.36 8.21 4.32
C ASP A 300 16.00 7.61 3.07
N TYR A 301 16.22 6.29 3.06
CA TYR A 301 16.71 5.54 1.90
C TYR A 301 15.81 5.76 0.69
N LEU A 302 14.51 5.47 0.81
CA LEU A 302 13.58 5.60 -0.31
C LEU A 302 13.44 7.04 -0.78
N ALA A 303 13.33 7.98 0.16
CA ALA A 303 13.16 9.38 -0.16
C ALA A 303 14.38 9.95 -0.88
N LYS A 304 15.59 9.55 -0.46
CA LYS A 304 16.82 9.89 -1.18
C LYS A 304 16.87 9.22 -2.56
N SER A 305 16.64 7.92 -2.66
CA SER A 305 16.69 7.18 -3.94
C SER A 305 15.70 7.73 -4.96
N LEU A 306 14.48 8.08 -4.54
CA LEU A 306 13.47 8.62 -5.45
C LEU A 306 13.77 10.07 -5.84
N ALA A 307 14.37 10.86 -4.94
CA ALA A 307 14.81 12.21 -5.27
C ALA A 307 15.99 12.20 -6.25
N ASP A 308 16.99 11.34 -6.02
CA ASP A 308 18.12 11.15 -6.94
C ASP A 308 17.62 10.65 -8.31
N ALA A 309 16.67 9.70 -8.33
CA ALA A 309 16.09 9.20 -9.57
C ALA A 309 15.41 10.31 -10.37
N ALA A 310 14.59 11.14 -9.72
CA ALA A 310 13.94 12.28 -10.36
C ALA A 310 14.97 13.32 -10.85
N GLN A 311 16.09 13.48 -10.15
CA GLN A 311 17.18 14.35 -10.60
C GLN A 311 17.88 13.80 -11.86
N LYS A 312 18.17 12.50 -11.91
CA LYS A 312 18.77 11.85 -13.09
C LYS A 312 17.86 11.95 -14.33
N MET A 313 16.55 12.00 -14.13
CA MET A 313 15.59 12.21 -15.22
C MET A 313 15.62 13.62 -15.80
N ASN A 314 16.22 14.60 -15.13
CA ASN A 314 16.48 15.91 -15.75
C ASN A 314 17.55 15.83 -16.85
N ASP A 315 18.40 14.80 -16.82
CA ASP A 315 19.51 14.61 -17.74
C ASP A 315 19.17 13.67 -18.91
N LEU A 316 17.94 13.13 -18.96
CA LEU A 316 17.39 12.28 -20.02
C LEU A 316 16.72 13.09 -21.14
#